data_AF-A0A812JIZ4-F1
#
_entry.id   AF-A0A812JIZ4-F1
#
_cell.length_a   1.000
_cell.length_b   1.000
_cell.length_c   1.000
_cell.angle_alpha   90.00
_cell.angle_beta   90.00
_cell.angle_gamma   90.00
#
_symmetry.space_group_name_H-M   'P 1'
#
loop_
_entity.id
_entity.type
_entity.pdbx_description
1 polymer ?
#
loop_
_entity_poly.entity_id
_entity_poly.type
_entity_poly.pdbx_seq_one_letter_code
_entity_poly.pdbx_strand_id
1 'polypeptide(L)'
;MVDETLARYACWISSQAALASGMDQKLTALSRRTAAEFRKAEAEHADLATRIGLLEACCCRAGLMTSEVDVSFSKPVAGRGDEAGRHSLAEPLEQQCRGLVEASRFLSQLLKSACGGAMAEQARCSHGCALLAQFWGVGLWVYIFVDCIAVELGRGLQPFKRMDLTGLQWAGYAAIAISLWLVEGVRAFQMSFSPMLVRRARELREDSPTWEKILAPFFVAGLVSATPGRLVKSWLLILILIPGLALSVPHLPYPWREAVDAGVVLGLGWGTAAVAYFWLRGWFGSSWPTISADLPAHRIKPTAEANRAPLAEGAV
;
A
#
# COMPACT_ATOMS: atom_id res chain seq x y z
N MET A 1 31.63 29.60 -49.06
CA MET A 1 32.06 29.32 -47.66
C MET A 1 30.91 28.86 -46.75
N VAL A 2 29.67 29.35 -46.90
CA VAL A 2 28.53 28.97 -46.03
C VAL A 2 28.02 27.53 -46.28
N ASP A 3 28.13 27.03 -47.51
CA ASP A 3 27.67 25.69 -47.89
C ASP A 3 28.42 24.55 -47.19
N GLU A 4 29.74 24.68 -47.04
CA GLU A 4 30.59 23.63 -46.45
C GLU A 4 30.37 23.49 -44.94
N THR A 5 30.07 24.60 -44.25
CA THR A 5 29.66 24.59 -42.84
C THR A 5 28.30 23.95 -42.65
N LEU A 6 27.35 24.18 -43.57
CA LEU A 6 26.01 23.58 -43.51
C LEU A 6 26.08 22.06 -43.71
N ALA A 7 26.90 21.60 -44.66
CA ALA A 7 27.13 20.18 -44.91
C ALA A 7 27.77 19.46 -43.71
N ARG A 8 28.74 20.09 -43.02
CA ARG A 8 29.32 19.53 -41.78
C ARG A 8 28.31 19.44 -40.64
N TYR A 9 27.47 20.46 -40.47
CA TYR A 9 26.41 20.42 -39.45
C TYR A 9 25.35 19.35 -39.75
N ALA A 10 24.93 19.20 -41.01
CA ALA A 10 24.00 18.16 -41.41
C ALA A 10 24.56 16.74 -41.16
N CYS A 11 25.84 16.52 -41.47
CA CYS A 11 26.53 15.25 -41.20
C CYS A 11 26.68 14.98 -39.69
N TRP A 12 26.93 16.03 -38.89
CA TRP A 12 26.98 15.89 -37.44
C TRP A 12 25.60 15.53 -36.86
N ILE A 13 24.51 16.17 -37.29
CA ILE A 13 23.15 15.87 -36.84
C ILE A 13 22.74 14.44 -37.21
N SER A 14 23.04 13.97 -38.43
CA SER A 14 22.72 12.60 -38.83
C SER A 14 23.51 11.56 -38.01
N SER A 15 24.77 11.86 -37.65
CA SER A 15 25.56 11.01 -36.76
C SER A 15 24.99 10.91 -35.34
N GLN A 16 24.45 12.00 -34.81
CA GLN A 16 23.79 12.02 -33.49
C GLN A 16 22.44 11.27 -33.51
N ALA A 17 21.68 11.39 -34.59
CA ALA A 17 20.42 10.65 -34.76
C ALA A 17 20.64 9.13 -34.83
N ALA A 18 21.73 8.67 -35.44
CA ALA A 18 22.11 7.26 -35.48
C ALA A 18 22.53 6.72 -34.09
N LEU A 19 23.19 7.55 -33.28
CA LEU A 19 23.52 7.23 -31.89
C LEU A 19 22.27 7.12 -31.00
N ALA A 20 21.32 8.03 -31.17
CA ALA A 20 20.06 8.02 -30.43
C ALA A 20 19.22 6.77 -30.74
N SER A 21 19.08 6.39 -32.02
CA SER A 21 18.32 5.20 -32.41
C SER A 21 18.96 3.90 -31.89
N GLY A 22 20.30 3.83 -31.87
CA GLY A 22 21.03 2.71 -31.25
C GLY A 22 20.81 2.60 -29.74
N MET A 23 20.65 3.74 -29.05
CA MET A 23 20.33 3.79 -27.62
C MET A 23 18.90 3.32 -27.32
N ASP A 24 17.92 3.77 -28.11
CA ASP A 24 16.52 3.33 -27.98
C ASP A 24 16.37 1.83 -28.22
N GLN A 25 17.13 1.27 -29.17
CA GLN A 25 17.14 -0.16 -29.44
C GLN A 25 17.72 -0.93 -28.24
N LYS A 26 18.76 -0.42 -27.58
CA LYS A 26 19.34 -1.00 -26.35
C LYS A 26 18.40 -0.90 -25.16
N LEU A 27 17.74 0.24 -24.96
CA LEU A 27 16.75 0.43 -23.89
C LEU A 27 15.55 -0.50 -24.08
N THR A 28 15.08 -0.67 -25.32
CA THR A 28 13.99 -1.61 -25.64
C THR A 28 14.42 -3.06 -25.38
N ALA A 29 15.66 -3.43 -25.73
CA ALA A 29 16.19 -4.76 -25.45
C ALA A 29 16.34 -5.03 -23.94
N LEU A 30 16.82 -4.05 -23.17
CA LEU A 30 16.93 -4.12 -21.70
C LEU A 30 15.55 -4.21 -21.04
N SER A 31 14.57 -3.42 -21.49
CA SER A 31 13.19 -3.48 -21.03
C SER A 31 12.58 -4.86 -21.26
N ARG A 32 12.76 -5.44 -22.45
CA ARG A 32 12.27 -6.79 -22.77
C ARG A 32 12.93 -7.88 -21.93
N ARG A 33 14.25 -7.81 -21.69
CA ARG A 33 14.95 -8.75 -20.80
C ARG A 33 14.44 -8.64 -19.37
N THR A 34 14.30 -7.43 -18.86
CA THR A 34 13.79 -7.17 -17.52
C THR A 34 12.36 -7.71 -17.36
N ALA A 35 11.49 -7.47 -18.35
CA ALA A 35 10.12 -7.99 -18.36
C ALA A 35 10.04 -9.52 -18.50
N ALA A 36 11.05 -10.18 -19.10
CA ALA A 36 11.13 -11.63 -19.16
C ALA A 36 11.55 -12.22 -17.80
N GLU A 37 12.56 -11.63 -17.14
CA GLU A 37 12.99 -12.03 -15.81
C GLU A 37 11.88 -11.86 -14.77
N PHE A 38 11.14 -10.74 -14.81
CA PHE A 38 9.98 -10.55 -13.92
C PHE A 38 8.91 -11.62 -14.13
N ARG A 39 8.61 -12.00 -15.37
CA ARG A 39 7.64 -13.07 -15.67
C ARG A 39 8.12 -14.43 -15.19
N LYS A 40 9.43 -14.71 -15.29
CA LYS A 40 10.02 -15.94 -14.78
C LYS A 40 9.93 -16.00 -13.26
N ALA A 41 10.29 -14.92 -12.57
CA ALA A 41 10.16 -14.82 -11.11
C ALA A 41 8.69 -14.96 -10.66
N GLU A 42 7.74 -14.36 -11.38
CA GLU A 42 6.31 -14.48 -11.09
C GLU A 42 5.81 -15.93 -11.25
N ALA A 43 6.29 -16.66 -12.25
CA ALA A 43 5.98 -18.07 -12.44
C ALA A 43 6.55 -18.95 -11.32
N GLU A 44 7.80 -18.71 -10.91
CA GLU A 44 8.43 -19.41 -9.78
C GLU A 44 7.68 -19.14 -8.46
N HIS A 45 7.27 -17.90 -8.21
CA HIS A 45 6.45 -17.55 -7.05
C HIS A 45 5.06 -18.19 -7.07
N ALA A 46 4.43 -18.31 -8.25
CA ALA A 46 3.16 -19.00 -8.39
C ALA A 46 3.27 -20.51 -8.10
N ASP A 47 4.37 -21.16 -8.53
CA ASP A 47 4.64 -22.57 -8.19
C ASP A 47 4.85 -22.74 -6.68
N LEU A 48 5.63 -21.85 -6.05
CA LEU A 48 5.84 -21.86 -4.60
C LEU A 48 4.54 -21.65 -3.83
N ALA A 49 3.70 -20.70 -4.25
CA ALA A 49 2.39 -20.48 -3.63
C ALA A 49 1.47 -21.70 -3.75
N THR A 50 1.51 -22.39 -4.90
CA THR A 50 0.76 -23.63 -5.13
C THR A 50 1.26 -24.76 -4.24
N ARG A 51 2.58 -24.92 -4.11
CA ARG A 51 3.19 -25.91 -3.20
C ARG A 51 2.86 -25.65 -1.75
N ILE A 52 2.89 -24.38 -1.32
CA ILE A 52 2.48 -23.99 0.05
C ILE A 52 1.01 -24.33 0.28
N GLY A 53 0.12 -24.03 -0.70
CA GLY A 53 -1.29 -24.40 -0.60
C GLY A 53 -1.52 -25.92 -0.52
N LEU A 54 -0.76 -26.71 -1.26
CA LEU A 54 -0.79 -28.18 -1.18
C LEU A 54 -0.26 -28.69 0.16
N LEU A 55 0.81 -28.10 0.68
CA LEU A 55 1.35 -28.42 2.00
C LEU A 55 0.37 -28.06 3.12
N GLU A 56 -0.30 -26.91 3.03
CA GLU A 56 -1.33 -26.48 3.98
C GLU A 56 -2.53 -27.44 3.93
N ALA A 57 -2.98 -27.85 2.74
CA ALA A 57 -4.04 -28.84 2.56
C ALA A 57 -3.64 -30.24 3.10
N CYS A 58 -2.39 -30.67 2.91
CA CYS A 58 -1.87 -31.92 3.45
C CYS A 58 -1.71 -31.87 4.98
N CYS A 59 -1.19 -30.77 5.53
CA CYS A 59 -1.03 -30.60 6.98
C CYS A 59 -2.37 -30.51 7.70
N CYS A 60 -3.36 -29.83 7.11
CA CYS A 60 -4.74 -29.82 7.61
C CYS A 60 -5.39 -31.22 7.57
N ARG A 61 -5.10 -32.02 6.54
CA ARG A 61 -5.58 -33.40 6.44
C ARG A 61 -4.89 -34.36 7.41
N ALA A 62 -3.63 -34.08 7.77
CA ALA A 62 -2.83 -34.92 8.66
C ALA A 62 -2.88 -34.50 10.15
N GLY A 63 -3.60 -33.43 10.50
CA GLY A 63 -3.75 -32.97 11.89
C GLY A 63 -2.46 -32.44 12.54
N LEU A 64 -1.46 -32.04 11.75
CA LEU A 64 -0.09 -31.74 12.19
C LEU A 64 0.23 -30.24 12.40
N MET A 65 -0.77 -29.36 12.46
CA MET A 65 -0.57 -27.92 12.69
C MET A 65 -0.23 -27.58 14.17
N THR A 66 0.79 -28.23 14.71
CA THR A 66 1.42 -27.86 15.99
C THR A 66 2.94 -27.96 15.84
N SER A 67 3.55 -27.04 15.11
CA SER A 67 4.96 -26.74 15.32
C SER A 67 5.22 -25.27 15.02
N GLU A 68 5.72 -24.59 16.03
CA GLU A 68 6.14 -23.20 16.02
C GLU A 68 7.18 -22.97 14.92
N VAL A 69 6.98 -21.92 14.11
CA VAL A 69 8.06 -21.31 13.35
C VAL A 69 8.51 -20.11 14.17
N ASP A 70 9.57 -20.33 14.94
CA ASP A 70 10.25 -19.32 15.72
C ASP A 70 11.07 -18.43 14.77
N VAL A 71 10.56 -17.23 14.47
CA VAL A 71 11.29 -16.23 13.69
C VAL A 71 12.21 -15.49 14.65
N SER A 72 13.33 -16.11 14.98
CA SER A 72 14.41 -15.49 15.75
C SER A 72 15.10 -14.43 14.88
N PHE A 73 14.74 -13.16 15.08
CA PHE A 73 15.40 -12.01 14.47
C PHE A 73 16.80 -11.86 15.11
N SER A 74 17.85 -12.23 14.37
CA SER A 74 19.24 -12.02 14.79
C SER A 74 19.47 -10.54 15.14
N LYS A 75 19.91 -10.29 16.37
CA LYS A 75 20.34 -8.97 16.85
C LYS A 75 21.42 -8.38 15.92
N PRO A 76 21.36 -7.09 15.57
CA PRO A 76 22.47 -6.43 14.91
C PRO A 76 23.64 -6.31 15.90
N VAL A 77 24.84 -6.61 15.41
CA VAL A 77 26.12 -6.45 16.10
C VAL A 77 26.30 -4.99 16.52
N ALA A 78 26.47 -4.78 17.82
CA ALA A 78 26.76 -3.49 18.43
C ALA A 78 28.17 -3.01 18.04
N GLY A 79 28.25 -2.14 17.03
CA GLY A 79 29.42 -1.31 16.76
C GLY A 79 29.43 -0.10 17.71
N ARG A 80 30.45 -0.04 18.56
CA ARG A 80 30.73 1.03 19.52
C ARG A 80 31.10 2.32 18.78
N GLY A 81 30.33 3.40 18.95
CA GLY A 81 30.65 4.72 18.39
C GLY A 81 29.63 5.79 18.77
N ASP A 82 29.98 6.57 19.79
CA ASP A 82 29.52 7.91 20.20
C ASP A 82 28.02 8.25 20.26
N GLU A 83 27.53 8.19 21.50
CA GLU A 83 26.27 8.72 22.00
C GLU A 83 26.38 10.24 22.24
N ALA A 84 25.75 11.06 21.39
CA ALA A 84 25.21 12.37 21.80
C ALA A 84 24.34 12.94 20.66
N GLY A 85 23.01 12.92 20.83
CA GLY A 85 22.09 13.71 19.99
C GLY A 85 21.04 12.95 19.20
N ARG A 86 20.93 11.62 19.34
CA ARG A 86 20.02 10.77 18.53
C ARG A 86 18.79 10.25 19.29
N HIS A 87 18.37 10.91 20.37
CA HIS A 87 17.38 10.37 21.32
C HIS A 87 15.94 10.88 21.18
N SER A 88 15.60 11.77 20.24
CA SER A 88 14.26 12.38 20.22
C SER A 88 13.38 12.09 18.99
N LEU A 89 13.87 11.34 17.99
CA LEU A 89 13.16 11.10 16.71
C LEU A 89 12.78 9.63 16.44
N ALA A 90 13.32 8.67 17.20
CA ALA A 90 13.07 7.23 16.98
C ALA A 90 11.84 6.70 17.74
N GLU A 91 11.42 7.36 18.82
CA GLU A 91 10.34 6.88 19.67
C GLU A 91 8.97 6.78 18.98
N PRO A 92 8.47 7.79 18.24
CA PRO A 92 7.09 7.72 17.76
C PRO A 92 6.89 6.63 16.69
N LEU A 93 7.89 6.39 15.84
CA LEU A 93 7.80 5.39 14.77
C LEU A 93 8.02 3.96 15.29
N GLU A 94 8.92 3.77 16.26
CA GLU A 94 9.05 2.49 16.97
C GLU A 94 7.81 2.14 17.77
N GLN A 95 7.19 3.11 18.44
CA GLN A 95 6.02 2.89 19.28
C GLN A 95 4.78 2.50 18.44
N GLN A 96 4.63 3.11 17.26
CA GLN A 96 3.60 2.76 16.29
C GLN A 96 3.82 1.36 15.69
N CYS A 97 5.08 0.97 15.41
CA CYS A 97 5.43 -0.38 14.99
C CYS A 97 5.20 -1.43 16.09
N ARG A 98 5.49 -1.13 17.37
CA ARG A 98 5.26 -2.06 18.49
C ARG A 98 3.76 -2.34 18.69
N GLY A 99 2.91 -1.31 18.63
CA GLY A 99 1.46 -1.48 18.73
C GLY A 99 0.86 -2.32 17.60
N LEU A 100 1.35 -2.13 16.36
CA LEU A 100 0.96 -2.93 15.20
C LEU A 100 1.35 -4.41 15.34
N VAL A 101 2.55 -4.67 15.85
CA VAL A 101 3.03 -6.04 16.08
C VAL A 101 2.25 -6.70 17.22
N GLU A 102 1.97 -5.99 18.31
CA GLU A 102 1.21 -6.54 19.46
C GLU A 102 -0.25 -6.86 19.09
N ALA A 103 -0.93 -5.96 18.38
CA ALA A 103 -2.29 -6.21 17.89
C ALA A 103 -2.36 -7.40 16.93
N SER A 104 -1.34 -7.56 16.05
CA SER A 104 -1.26 -8.70 15.14
C SER A 104 -1.06 -10.04 15.86
N ARG A 105 -0.29 -10.06 16.96
CA ARG A 105 -0.06 -11.28 17.76
C ARG A 105 -1.31 -11.71 18.51
N PHE A 106 -2.02 -10.77 19.13
CA PHE A 106 -3.24 -11.05 19.89
C PHE A 106 -4.33 -11.64 18.99
N LEU A 107 -4.48 -11.11 17.78
CA LEU A 107 -5.44 -11.62 16.80
C LEU A 107 -5.01 -12.95 16.17
N SER A 108 -3.69 -13.17 15.98
CA SER A 108 -3.16 -14.48 15.55
C SER A 108 -3.48 -15.58 16.57
N GLN A 109 -3.42 -15.28 17.86
CA GLN A 109 -3.82 -16.23 18.91
C GLN A 109 -5.32 -16.51 18.91
N LEU A 110 -6.16 -15.48 18.72
CA LEU A 110 -7.62 -15.64 18.61
C LEU A 110 -8.04 -16.42 17.36
N LEU A 111 -7.43 -16.16 16.21
CA LEU A 111 -7.68 -16.90 14.96
C LEU A 111 -7.25 -18.37 15.07
N LYS A 112 -6.13 -18.66 15.74
CA LYS A 112 -5.69 -20.03 16.03
C LYS A 112 -6.65 -20.76 16.96
N SER A 113 -7.19 -20.08 17.97
CA SER A 113 -8.16 -20.65 18.90
C SER A 113 -9.51 -20.97 18.24
N ALA A 114 -9.92 -20.21 17.21
CA ALA A 114 -11.22 -20.38 16.56
C ALA A 114 -11.24 -21.54 15.54
N CYS A 115 -10.10 -21.98 15.01
CA CYS A 115 -10.02 -22.89 13.86
C CYS A 115 -10.12 -24.40 14.20
N GLY A 116 -10.43 -24.76 15.46
CA GLY A 116 -10.40 -26.13 15.97
C GLY A 116 -11.71 -26.96 15.93
N GLY A 117 -12.76 -26.50 15.24
CA GLY A 117 -14.11 -27.11 15.31
C GLY A 117 -14.67 -27.71 14.00
N ALA A 118 -15.46 -28.78 14.12
CA ALA A 118 -15.94 -29.73 13.11
C ALA A 118 -16.56 -29.16 11.81
N MET A 119 -16.51 -29.92 10.70
CA MET A 119 -16.79 -29.53 9.29
C MET A 119 -18.03 -28.65 8.96
N ALA A 120 -19.17 -28.75 9.67
CA ALA A 120 -20.34 -27.87 9.45
C ALA A 120 -20.23 -26.54 10.23
N GLU A 121 -19.49 -26.57 11.33
CA GLU A 121 -19.04 -25.41 12.10
C GLU A 121 -17.85 -24.72 11.39
N GLN A 122 -17.02 -25.50 10.68
CA GLN A 122 -15.89 -25.03 9.88
C GLN A 122 -16.31 -24.08 8.75
N ALA A 123 -17.45 -24.31 8.09
CA ALA A 123 -17.96 -23.44 7.02
C ALA A 123 -18.57 -22.12 7.55
N ARG A 124 -19.11 -22.13 8.78
CA ARG A 124 -19.60 -20.91 9.43
C ARG A 124 -18.45 -20.12 10.06
N CYS A 125 -17.46 -20.85 10.57
CA CYS A 125 -16.20 -20.32 11.07
C CYS A 125 -15.34 -19.75 9.93
N SER A 126 -15.34 -20.35 8.73
CA SER A 126 -14.62 -19.81 7.57
C SER A 126 -15.17 -18.46 7.13
N HIS A 127 -16.50 -18.32 7.10
CA HIS A 127 -17.17 -17.05 6.81
C HIS A 127 -16.85 -15.99 7.87
N GLY A 128 -16.96 -16.35 9.16
CA GLY A 128 -16.61 -15.48 10.28
C GLY A 128 -15.15 -15.03 10.25
N CYS A 129 -14.21 -15.94 9.96
CA CYS A 129 -12.78 -15.65 9.82
C CYS A 129 -12.49 -14.70 8.65
N ALA A 130 -13.19 -14.86 7.53
CA ALA A 130 -13.04 -13.94 6.40
C ALA A 130 -13.51 -12.54 6.80
N LEU A 131 -14.72 -12.41 7.35
CA LEU A 131 -15.25 -11.12 7.81
C LEU A 131 -14.34 -10.45 8.86
N LEU A 132 -13.89 -11.22 9.85
CA LEU A 132 -12.96 -10.72 10.87
C LEU A 132 -11.66 -10.20 10.24
N ALA A 133 -11.12 -10.90 9.24
CA ALA A 133 -9.95 -10.45 8.51
C ALA A 133 -10.20 -9.15 7.72
N GLN A 134 -11.42 -8.97 7.16
CA GLN A 134 -11.78 -7.73 6.48
C GLN A 134 -11.86 -6.55 7.46
N PHE A 135 -12.53 -6.75 8.60
CA PHE A 135 -12.61 -5.74 9.67
C PHE A 135 -11.24 -5.45 10.27
N TRP A 136 -10.39 -6.45 10.43
CA TRP A 136 -9.00 -6.31 10.85
C TRP A 136 -8.21 -5.46 9.86
N GLY A 137 -8.30 -5.77 8.57
CA GLY A 137 -7.61 -5.04 7.52
C GLY A 137 -8.01 -3.57 7.47
N VAL A 138 -9.31 -3.28 7.36
CA VAL A 138 -9.81 -1.89 7.26
C VAL A 138 -9.70 -1.14 8.59
N GLY A 139 -10.06 -1.81 9.69
CA GLY A 139 -10.06 -1.24 11.03
C GLY A 139 -8.67 -0.80 11.48
N LEU A 140 -7.61 -1.55 11.13
CA LEU A 140 -6.25 -1.15 11.47
C LEU A 140 -5.83 0.15 10.78
N TRP A 141 -6.19 0.33 9.51
CA TRP A 141 -5.89 1.58 8.79
C TRP A 141 -6.68 2.77 9.34
N VAL A 142 -7.96 2.57 9.69
CA VAL A 142 -8.77 3.59 10.37
C VAL A 142 -8.13 3.96 11.71
N TYR A 143 -7.69 2.97 12.50
CA TYR A 143 -7.00 3.21 13.76
C TYR A 143 -5.72 4.03 13.58
N ILE A 144 -4.84 3.64 12.64
CA ILE A 144 -3.61 4.38 12.34
C ILE A 144 -3.93 5.83 11.96
N PHE A 145 -4.94 6.06 11.12
CA PHE A 145 -5.31 7.42 10.71
C PHE A 145 -5.82 8.26 11.88
N VAL A 146 -6.69 7.68 12.73
CA VAL A 146 -7.23 8.38 13.90
C VAL A 146 -6.12 8.69 14.92
N ASP A 147 -5.20 7.76 15.15
CA ASP A 147 -4.05 7.97 16.03
C ASP A 147 -3.14 9.10 15.51
N CYS A 148 -2.79 9.07 14.22
CA CYS A 148 -2.04 10.14 13.57
C CYS A 148 -2.75 11.50 13.67
N ILE A 149 -4.08 11.53 13.43
CA ILE A 149 -4.88 12.75 13.59
C ILE A 149 -4.81 13.27 15.02
N ALA A 150 -4.95 12.40 16.02
CA ALA A 150 -4.93 12.81 17.42
C ALA A 150 -3.58 13.42 17.83
N VAL A 151 -2.48 12.85 17.36
CA VAL A 151 -1.12 13.35 17.64
C VAL A 151 -0.86 14.68 16.94
N GLU A 152 -1.16 14.79 15.64
CA GLU A 152 -0.81 15.98 14.85
C GLU A 152 -1.79 17.14 15.03
N LEU A 153 -3.06 16.89 15.39
CA LEU A 153 -4.04 17.93 15.65
C LEU A 153 -3.59 18.88 16.78
N GLY A 154 -2.93 18.35 17.81
CA GLY A 154 -2.38 19.16 18.89
C GLY A 154 -1.32 20.17 18.44
N ARG A 155 -0.52 19.80 17.42
CA ARG A 155 0.55 20.63 16.85
C ARG A 155 0.00 21.62 15.82
N GLY A 156 -0.85 21.15 14.91
CA GLY A 156 -1.51 21.98 13.91
C GLY A 156 -2.37 23.09 14.52
N LEU A 157 -2.94 22.90 15.72
CA LEU A 157 -3.74 23.94 16.37
C LEU A 157 -2.91 24.97 17.18
N GLN A 158 -1.58 24.86 17.26
CA GLN A 158 -0.76 25.84 17.99
C GLN A 158 -0.94 27.30 17.51
N PRO A 159 -0.93 27.59 16.20
CA PRO A 159 -1.23 28.90 15.63
C PRO A 159 -2.49 29.57 16.18
N PHE A 160 -3.57 28.80 16.31
CA PHE A 160 -4.85 29.28 16.84
C PHE A 160 -4.82 29.54 18.34
N LYS A 161 -3.95 28.84 19.08
CA LYS A 161 -3.77 29.07 20.52
C LYS A 161 -2.92 30.31 20.81
N ARG A 162 -1.92 30.59 19.96
CA ARG A 162 -0.99 31.71 20.13
C ARG A 162 -1.51 33.02 19.55
N MET A 163 -2.29 32.96 18.46
CA MET A 163 -2.86 34.13 17.78
C MET A 163 -1.80 35.20 17.45
N ASP A 164 -0.57 34.78 17.16
CA ASP A 164 0.62 35.61 16.99
C ASP A 164 1.01 35.83 15.52
N LEU A 165 0.16 35.36 14.60
CA LEU A 165 0.39 35.38 13.16
C LEU A 165 -0.13 36.65 12.49
N THR A 166 0.68 37.16 11.56
CA THR A 166 0.25 38.25 10.66
C THR A 166 -0.80 37.75 9.66
N GLY A 167 -1.61 38.66 9.10
CA GLY A 167 -2.66 38.29 8.13
C GLY A 167 -2.13 37.54 6.89
N LEU A 168 -0.93 37.90 6.40
CA LEU A 168 -0.28 37.20 5.29
C LEU A 168 0.13 35.78 5.67
N GLN A 169 0.65 35.58 6.88
CA GLN A 169 1.03 34.25 7.37
C GLN A 169 -0.19 33.37 7.58
N TRP A 170 -1.33 33.92 8.03
CA TRP A 170 -2.61 33.19 8.07
C TRP A 170 -3.07 32.75 6.68
N ALA A 171 -2.95 33.63 5.68
CA ALA A 171 -3.28 33.29 4.30
C ALA A 171 -2.37 32.16 3.78
N GLY A 172 -1.05 32.24 4.04
CA GLY A 172 -0.10 31.19 3.67
C GLY A 172 -0.37 29.87 4.38
N TYR A 173 -0.68 29.91 5.67
CA TYR A 173 -1.07 28.76 6.49
C TYR A 173 -2.30 28.07 5.90
N ALA A 174 -3.37 28.82 5.64
CA ALA A 174 -4.60 28.30 5.06
C ALA A 174 -4.35 27.74 3.65
N ALA A 175 -3.56 28.44 2.83
CA ALA A 175 -3.22 27.99 1.49
C ALA A 175 -2.49 26.63 1.51
N ILE A 176 -1.50 26.44 2.39
CA ILE A 176 -0.79 25.16 2.53
C ILE A 176 -1.74 24.07 3.03
N ALA A 177 -2.50 24.32 4.10
CA ALA A 177 -3.39 23.34 4.69
C ALA A 177 -4.48 22.87 3.70
N ILE A 178 -5.09 23.82 2.98
CA ILE A 178 -6.08 23.52 1.93
C ILE A 178 -5.44 22.80 0.74
N SER A 179 -4.24 23.20 0.30
CA SER A 179 -3.56 22.52 -0.82
C SER A 179 -3.29 21.05 -0.50
N LEU A 180 -2.79 20.76 0.71
CA LEU A 180 -2.57 19.39 1.16
C LEU A 180 -3.87 18.61 1.28
N TRP A 181 -4.94 19.22 1.81
CA TRP A 181 -6.25 18.57 1.87
C TRP A 181 -6.79 18.21 0.47
N LEU A 182 -6.64 19.09 -0.52
CA LEU A 182 -7.11 18.83 -1.89
C LEU A 182 -6.29 17.75 -2.60
N VAL A 183 -4.96 17.80 -2.47
CA VAL A 183 -4.06 16.85 -3.15
C VAL A 183 -4.06 15.50 -2.45
N GLU A 184 -3.81 15.47 -1.15
CA GLU A 184 -3.70 14.22 -0.40
C GLU A 184 -5.08 13.72 0.04
N GLY A 185 -5.90 14.57 0.65
CA GLY A 185 -7.24 14.19 1.12
C GLY A 185 -8.17 13.75 -0.01
N VAL A 186 -8.43 14.64 -0.96
CA VAL A 186 -9.43 14.39 -2.01
C VAL A 186 -8.87 13.49 -3.11
N ARG A 187 -7.73 13.84 -3.71
CA ARG A 187 -7.21 13.07 -4.85
C ARG A 187 -6.56 11.76 -4.43
N ALA A 188 -5.69 11.75 -3.41
CA ALA A 188 -5.02 10.52 -3.00
C ALA A 188 -5.95 9.62 -2.18
N PHE A 189 -6.50 10.11 -1.06
CA PHE A 189 -7.28 9.27 -0.16
C PHE A 189 -8.67 8.95 -0.69
N GLN A 190 -9.49 9.94 -1.06
CA GLN A 190 -10.88 9.67 -1.46
C GLN A 190 -10.98 8.96 -2.82
N MET A 191 -10.22 9.38 -3.83
CA MET A 191 -10.37 8.83 -5.18
C MET A 191 -9.58 7.54 -5.42
N SER A 192 -8.45 7.34 -4.72
CA SER A 192 -7.57 6.19 -4.97
C SER A 192 -7.52 5.23 -3.79
N PHE A 193 -7.00 5.66 -2.64
CA PHE A 193 -6.69 4.76 -1.52
C PHE A 193 -7.94 4.14 -0.88
N SER A 194 -8.93 4.94 -0.51
CA SER A 194 -10.15 4.50 0.20
C SER A 194 -10.96 3.46 -0.58
N PRO A 195 -11.35 3.70 -1.86
CA PRO A 195 -12.09 2.70 -2.63
C PRO A 195 -11.26 1.45 -2.90
N MET A 196 -9.94 1.58 -3.07
CA MET A 196 -9.03 0.45 -3.26
C MET A 196 -8.91 -0.42 -2.01
N LEU A 197 -8.73 0.20 -0.84
CA LEU A 197 -8.64 -0.46 0.47
C LEU A 197 -9.89 -1.32 0.72
N VAL A 198 -11.07 -0.70 0.57
CA VAL A 198 -12.37 -1.37 0.74
C VAL A 198 -12.58 -2.47 -0.30
N ARG A 199 -12.18 -2.24 -1.56
CA ARG A 199 -12.31 -3.24 -2.61
C ARG A 199 -11.44 -4.47 -2.33
N ARG A 200 -10.20 -4.28 -1.91
CA ARG A 200 -9.31 -5.39 -1.54
C ARG A 200 -9.78 -6.12 -0.29
N ALA A 201 -10.30 -5.40 0.70
CA ALA A 201 -10.92 -6.01 1.87
C ALA A 201 -12.02 -6.99 1.46
N ARG A 202 -12.89 -6.60 0.50
CA ARG A 202 -13.91 -7.51 -0.05
C ARG A 202 -13.34 -8.78 -0.70
N GLU A 203 -12.12 -8.73 -1.24
CA GLU A 203 -11.48 -9.90 -1.87
C GLU A 203 -10.90 -10.90 -0.87
N LEU A 204 -10.86 -10.57 0.43
CA LEU A 204 -10.63 -11.56 1.48
C LEU A 204 -11.90 -12.38 1.70
N ARG A 205 -11.90 -13.57 1.09
CA ARG A 205 -13.00 -14.54 1.15
C ARG A 205 -12.56 -15.77 1.92
N GLU A 206 -13.50 -16.71 2.07
CA GLU A 206 -13.24 -18.00 2.70
C GLU A 206 -12.14 -18.78 1.98
N ASP A 207 -12.09 -18.69 0.64
CA ASP A 207 -11.08 -19.31 -0.23
C ASP A 207 -9.71 -18.62 -0.20
N SER A 208 -9.56 -17.49 0.51
CA SER A 208 -8.29 -16.80 0.64
C SER A 208 -7.33 -17.57 1.56
N PRO A 209 -6.03 -17.64 1.22
CA PRO A 209 -5.03 -18.32 2.03
C PRO A 209 -4.90 -17.69 3.41
N THR A 210 -4.57 -18.49 4.42
CA THR A 210 -4.58 -18.08 5.83
C THR A 210 -3.62 -16.93 6.11
N TRP A 211 -2.48 -16.88 5.40
CA TRP A 211 -1.49 -15.81 5.55
C TRP A 211 -2.02 -14.45 5.10
N GLU A 212 -2.90 -14.39 4.08
CA GLU A 212 -3.53 -13.12 3.65
C GLU A 212 -4.53 -12.61 4.67
N LYS A 213 -5.20 -13.51 5.40
CA LYS A 213 -6.13 -13.15 6.48
C LYS A 213 -5.40 -12.60 7.70
N ILE A 214 -4.27 -13.21 8.08
CA ILE A 214 -3.43 -12.73 9.20
C ILE A 214 -2.80 -11.38 8.84
N LEU A 215 -2.24 -11.28 7.63
CA LEU A 215 -1.65 -10.05 7.09
C LEU A 215 -2.69 -9.18 6.36
N ALA A 216 -3.98 -9.27 6.71
CA ALA A 216 -5.04 -8.54 6.03
C ALA A 216 -4.75 -7.04 5.89
N PRO A 217 -4.20 -6.32 6.89
CA PRO A 217 -3.88 -4.90 6.76
C PRO A 217 -2.87 -4.60 5.65
N PHE A 218 -1.84 -5.45 5.51
CA PHE A 218 -0.84 -5.33 4.45
C PHE A 218 -1.43 -5.73 3.10
N PHE A 219 -2.30 -6.74 3.09
CA PHE A 219 -3.01 -7.17 1.90
C PHE A 219 -3.94 -6.06 1.40
N VAL A 220 -4.80 -5.48 2.24
CA VAL A 220 -5.77 -4.45 1.83
C VAL A 220 -5.09 -3.16 1.38
N ALA A 221 -3.91 -2.84 1.92
CA ALA A 221 -3.09 -1.73 1.47
C ALA A 221 -2.43 -1.96 0.09
N GLY A 222 -2.39 -3.21 -0.39
CA GLY A 222 -1.69 -3.57 -1.62
C GLY A 222 -0.18 -3.69 -1.48
N LEU A 223 0.32 -3.94 -0.26
CA LEU A 223 1.76 -4.16 0.02
C LEU A 223 2.21 -5.59 -0.29
N VAL A 224 1.26 -6.52 -0.33
CA VAL A 224 1.45 -7.94 -0.64
C VAL A 224 0.36 -8.40 -1.62
N SER A 225 0.62 -9.45 -2.40
CA SER A 225 -0.31 -10.00 -3.40
C SER A 225 -0.93 -8.93 -4.30
N ALA A 226 -0.15 -7.98 -4.81
CA ALA A 226 -0.62 -6.93 -5.73
C ALA A 226 0.14 -7.01 -7.06
N THR A 227 -0.36 -6.32 -8.10
CA THR A 227 0.40 -6.18 -9.36
C THR A 227 1.77 -5.54 -9.11
N PRO A 228 2.80 -5.87 -9.90
CA PRO A 228 4.16 -5.37 -9.66
C PRO A 228 4.22 -3.84 -9.68
N GLY A 229 3.46 -3.20 -10.57
CA GLY A 229 3.35 -1.74 -10.62
C GLY A 229 2.74 -1.13 -9.36
N ARG A 230 1.83 -1.83 -8.67
CA ARG A 230 1.24 -1.36 -7.41
C ARG A 230 2.13 -1.65 -6.21
N LEU A 231 2.82 -2.79 -6.18
CA LEU A 231 3.80 -3.09 -5.14
C LEU A 231 4.86 -1.99 -5.10
N VAL A 232 5.46 -1.64 -6.24
CA VAL A 232 6.47 -0.57 -6.33
C VAL A 232 5.91 0.74 -5.78
N LYS A 233 4.72 1.19 -6.22
CA LYS A 233 4.12 2.43 -5.72
C LYS A 233 3.89 2.42 -4.20
N SER A 234 3.38 1.31 -3.67
CA SER A 234 3.04 1.19 -2.24
C SER A 234 4.31 1.15 -1.39
N TRP A 235 5.35 0.46 -1.84
CA TRP A 235 6.64 0.42 -1.16
C TRP A 235 7.39 1.76 -1.26
N LEU A 236 7.32 2.47 -2.39
CA LEU A 236 7.86 3.83 -2.52
C LEU A 236 7.15 4.79 -1.56
N LEU A 237 5.83 4.69 -1.44
CA LEU A 237 5.06 5.49 -0.49
C LEU A 237 5.54 5.26 0.94
N ILE A 238 5.66 4.01 1.36
CA ILE A 238 6.00 3.65 2.75
C ILE A 238 7.47 3.88 3.08
N LEU A 239 8.39 3.57 2.18
CA LEU A 239 9.83 3.65 2.47
C LEU A 239 10.45 5.01 2.16
N ILE A 240 9.84 5.80 1.26
CA ILE A 240 10.41 7.07 0.82
C ILE A 240 9.52 8.23 1.24
N LEU A 241 8.24 8.23 0.85
CA LEU A 241 7.40 9.41 1.08
C LEU A 241 7.14 9.64 2.57
N ILE A 242 6.71 8.61 3.31
CA ILE A 242 6.37 8.76 4.74
C ILE A 242 7.60 9.16 5.57
N PRO A 243 8.77 8.47 5.48
CA PRO A 243 9.96 8.87 6.23
C PRO A 243 10.53 10.20 5.74
N GLY A 244 10.45 10.48 4.43
CA GLY A 244 10.90 11.74 3.85
C GLY A 244 10.13 12.94 4.42
N LEU A 245 8.81 12.84 4.54
CA LEU A 245 7.99 13.84 5.23
C LEU A 245 8.32 13.91 6.72
N ALA A 246 8.39 12.77 7.41
CA ALA A 246 8.69 12.72 8.84
C ALA A 246 10.06 13.33 9.21
N LEU A 247 11.05 13.22 8.32
CA LEU A 247 12.39 13.80 8.50
C LEU A 247 12.48 15.26 8.05
N SER A 248 11.70 15.68 7.05
CA SER A 248 11.79 17.05 6.50
C SER A 248 10.93 18.06 7.26
N VAL A 249 9.70 17.70 7.64
CA VAL A 249 8.74 18.59 8.30
C VAL A 249 9.27 19.18 9.62
N PRO A 250 10.02 18.47 10.47
CA PRO A 250 10.57 19.04 11.70
C PRO A 250 11.56 20.19 11.49
N HIS A 251 12.16 20.30 10.30
CA HIS A 251 13.11 21.37 9.97
C HIS A 251 12.42 22.68 9.51
N LEU A 252 11.10 22.67 9.33
CA LEU A 252 10.36 23.87 8.97
C LEU A 252 10.21 24.80 10.18
N PRO A 253 10.52 26.10 10.05
CA PRO A 253 10.30 27.04 11.13
C PRO A 253 8.80 27.29 11.34
N TYR A 254 8.44 27.67 12.57
CA TYR A 254 7.12 28.20 12.87
C TYR A 254 6.80 29.37 11.92
N PRO A 255 5.61 29.45 11.30
CA PRO A 255 4.40 28.63 11.49
C PRO A 255 4.16 27.54 10.41
N TRP A 256 5.16 27.30 9.55
CA TRP A 256 4.98 26.52 8.33
C TRP A 256 4.86 25.02 8.62
N ARG A 257 5.55 24.54 9.65
CA ARG A 257 5.41 23.17 10.13
C ARG A 257 3.96 22.88 10.53
N GLU A 258 3.38 23.80 11.30
CA GLU A 258 2.04 23.67 11.85
C GLU A 258 0.99 23.73 10.72
N ALA A 259 1.26 24.50 9.66
CA ALA A 259 0.42 24.52 8.45
C ALA A 259 0.41 23.17 7.73
N VAL A 260 1.57 22.52 7.63
CA VAL A 260 1.70 21.18 7.05
C VAL A 260 0.98 20.15 7.92
N ASP A 261 1.23 20.14 9.23
CA ASP A 261 0.60 19.21 10.18
C ASP A 261 -0.94 19.36 10.15
N ALA A 262 -1.45 20.60 10.10
CA ALA A 262 -2.88 20.84 9.95
C ALA A 262 -3.45 20.36 8.60
N GLY A 263 -2.71 20.56 7.50
CA GLY A 263 -3.09 20.02 6.20
C GLY A 263 -3.16 18.49 6.18
N VAL A 264 -2.18 17.83 6.81
CA VAL A 264 -2.15 16.36 6.97
C VAL A 264 -3.36 15.89 7.80
N VAL A 265 -3.68 16.57 8.90
CA VAL A 265 -4.86 16.25 9.73
C VAL A 265 -6.16 16.38 8.94
N LEU A 266 -6.32 17.45 8.14
CA LEU A 266 -7.48 17.60 7.27
C LEU A 266 -7.55 16.50 6.20
N GLY A 267 -6.41 16.17 5.59
CA GLY A 267 -6.29 15.11 4.60
C GLY A 267 -6.64 13.73 5.14
N LEU A 268 -6.05 13.34 6.28
CA LEU A 268 -6.30 12.06 6.96
C LEU A 268 -7.73 12.00 7.51
N GLY A 269 -8.25 13.09 8.06
CA GLY A 269 -9.63 13.16 8.55
C GLY A 269 -10.62 12.91 7.42
N TRP A 270 -10.43 13.59 6.28
CA TRP A 270 -11.23 13.36 5.09
C TRP A 270 -11.08 11.95 4.52
N GLY A 271 -9.84 11.42 4.48
CA GLY A 271 -9.55 10.06 4.05
C GLY A 271 -10.23 9.01 4.94
N THR A 272 -10.20 9.19 6.25
CA THR A 272 -10.86 8.30 7.23
C THR A 272 -12.37 8.30 7.02
N ALA A 273 -12.98 9.48 6.83
CA ALA A 273 -14.39 9.61 6.51
C ALA A 273 -14.74 8.92 5.17
N ALA A 274 -13.88 9.05 4.15
CA ALA A 274 -14.06 8.38 2.86
C ALA A 274 -13.98 6.85 2.98
N VAL A 275 -13.01 6.30 3.73
CA VAL A 275 -12.91 4.86 4.03
C VAL A 275 -14.20 4.39 4.71
N ALA A 276 -14.64 5.07 5.76
CA ALA A 276 -15.86 4.72 6.48
C ALA A 276 -17.09 4.77 5.55
N TYR A 277 -17.22 5.80 4.73
CA TYR A 277 -18.31 5.94 3.75
C TYR A 277 -18.35 4.76 2.76
N PHE A 278 -17.23 4.44 2.11
CA PHE A 278 -17.17 3.33 1.14
C PHE A 278 -17.40 1.98 1.81
N TRP A 279 -16.90 1.80 3.04
CA TRP A 279 -17.10 0.58 3.82
C TRP A 279 -18.59 0.38 4.16
N LEU A 280 -19.22 1.39 4.76
CA LEU A 280 -20.64 1.37 5.11
C LEU A 280 -21.52 1.21 3.86
N ARG A 281 -21.19 1.88 2.75
CA ARG A 281 -21.92 1.74 1.49
C ARG A 281 -21.83 0.33 0.92
N GLY A 282 -20.70 -0.35 1.04
CA GLY A 282 -20.54 -1.74 0.60
C GLY A 282 -21.42 -2.70 1.41
N TRP A 283 -21.47 -2.50 2.73
CA TRP A 283 -22.24 -3.34 3.65
C TRP A 283 -23.75 -3.10 3.59
N PHE A 284 -24.19 -1.83 3.57
CA PHE A 284 -25.61 -1.48 3.63
C PHE A 284 -26.26 -1.23 2.26
N GLY A 285 -25.48 -0.78 1.27
CA GLY A 285 -25.99 -0.35 -0.03
C GLY A 285 -25.84 -1.34 -1.17
N SER A 286 -25.30 -2.54 -0.91
CA SER A 286 -24.96 -3.60 -1.89
C SER A 286 -24.05 -3.17 -3.07
N SER A 287 -23.59 -1.92 -3.08
CA SER A 287 -22.83 -1.28 -4.15
C SER A 287 -21.40 -1.03 -3.69
N TRP A 288 -20.49 -1.91 -4.09
CA TRP A 288 -19.07 -1.80 -3.77
C TRP A 288 -18.34 -0.93 -4.79
N PRO A 289 -17.19 -0.32 -4.43
CA PRO A 289 -16.40 0.45 -5.37
C PRO A 289 -16.03 -0.38 -6.61
N THR A 290 -16.16 0.19 -7.80
CA THR A 290 -15.88 -0.49 -9.09
C THR A 290 -14.39 -0.44 -9.49
N ILE A 291 -13.52 0.10 -8.63
CA ILE A 291 -12.08 0.17 -8.88
C ILE A 291 -11.45 -1.24 -8.93
N SER A 292 -10.39 -1.39 -9.73
CA SER A 292 -9.62 -2.63 -9.79
C SER A 292 -8.97 -2.95 -8.44
N ALA A 293 -9.10 -4.20 -7.99
CA ALA A 293 -8.42 -4.69 -6.79
C ALA A 293 -6.90 -4.86 -6.99
N ASP A 294 -6.38 -4.65 -8.21
CA ASP A 294 -5.01 -4.98 -8.70
C ASP A 294 -4.43 -6.23 -8.07
N LEU A 295 -5.19 -7.33 -8.17
CA LEU A 295 -4.73 -8.66 -7.83
C LEU A 295 -3.85 -9.21 -8.96
N PRO A 296 -2.91 -10.14 -8.66
CA PRO A 296 -2.13 -10.84 -9.66
C PRO A 296 -3.03 -11.60 -10.65
N ALA A 297 -2.56 -11.77 -11.88
CA ALA A 297 -3.36 -12.39 -12.95
C ALA A 297 -3.90 -13.78 -12.58
N HIS A 298 -3.13 -14.57 -11.83
CA HIS A 298 -3.54 -15.91 -11.40
C HIS A 298 -4.72 -15.94 -10.40
N ARG A 299 -5.03 -14.80 -9.75
CA ARG A 299 -6.16 -14.67 -8.79
C ARG A 299 -7.43 -14.13 -9.44
N ILE A 300 -7.32 -13.61 -10.67
CA ILE A 300 -8.47 -13.17 -11.44
C ILE A 300 -9.13 -14.44 -11.99
N LYS A 301 -10.21 -14.90 -11.33
CA LYS A 301 -11.05 -15.96 -11.92
C LYS A 301 -11.54 -15.43 -13.27
N PRO A 302 -11.36 -16.16 -14.40
CA PRO A 302 -11.90 -15.72 -15.67
C PRO A 302 -13.41 -15.55 -15.49
N THR A 303 -13.89 -14.31 -15.54
CA THR A 303 -15.32 -14.05 -15.50
C THR A 303 -15.92 -14.74 -16.72
N ALA A 304 -16.99 -15.54 -16.53
CA ALA A 304 -17.68 -16.24 -17.62
C ALA A 304 -18.16 -15.29 -18.75
N GLU A 305 -18.16 -13.98 -18.52
CA GLU A 305 -18.40 -12.93 -19.53
C GLU A 305 -17.29 -12.83 -20.59
N ALA A 306 -16.04 -13.17 -20.29
CA ALA A 306 -14.94 -13.13 -21.27
C ALA A 306 -15.06 -14.21 -22.35
N ASN A 307 -15.83 -15.28 -22.10
CA ASN A 307 -16.17 -16.31 -23.09
C ASN A 307 -17.44 -15.99 -23.89
N ARG A 308 -18.06 -14.81 -23.67
CA ARG A 308 -19.14 -14.28 -24.53
C ARG A 308 -18.65 -13.27 -25.56
N ALA A 309 -17.37 -13.31 -25.94
CA ALA A 309 -16.98 -12.72 -27.21
C ALA A 309 -17.81 -13.41 -28.32
N PRO A 310 -18.48 -12.66 -29.20
CA PRO A 310 -19.36 -13.27 -30.19
C PRO A 310 -18.52 -14.13 -31.15
N LEU A 311 -18.75 -15.44 -31.09
CA LEU A 311 -18.46 -16.37 -32.18
C LEU A 311 -19.48 -16.10 -33.30
N ALA A 312 -19.23 -15.09 -34.14
CA ALA A 312 -19.85 -14.85 -35.46
C ALA A 312 -19.19 -13.56 -36.03
N GLU A 313 -18.64 -13.47 -37.24
CA GLU A 313 -18.83 -14.25 -38.46
C GLU A 313 -17.50 -14.39 -39.20
N GLY A 314 -17.14 -15.62 -39.52
CA GLY A 314 -16.37 -15.90 -40.72
C GLY A 314 -17.32 -16.29 -41.84
N ALA A 315 -16.92 -15.99 -43.08
CA ALA A 315 -17.42 -16.53 -44.34
C ALA A 315 -18.85 -16.13 -44.74
N VAL A 316 -18.96 -15.13 -45.64
CA VAL A 316 -19.27 -15.32 -47.08
C VAL A 316 -18.53 -14.24 -47.87
#